data_AF-A0A952WYK4-F1
#
_entry.id   AF-A0A952WYK4-F1
#
_cell.length_a   1.000
_cell.length_b   1.000
_cell.length_c   1.000
_cell.angle_alpha   90.00
_cell.angle_beta   90.00
_cell.angle_gamma   90.00
#
_symmetry.space_group_name_H-M   'P 1'
#
loop_
_entity.id
_entity.type
_entity.pdbx_description
1 polymer ?
#
loop_
_entity_poly.entity_id
_entity_poly.type
_entity_poly.pdbx_seq_one_letter_code
_entity_poly.pdbx_strand_id
1 'polypeptide(L)'
;MRRRGFTLIELLVVIAIIAILVSLLLPAVQQAREAARRTQCKNNLKQLGLALHNYAGSHTLFPPSGIVAGISVTQPWSAQAFLLPYLDGTNAYNLMNFSVGYHHAINRAAYPPGGPATIRVPVLLCPSDPNDRARLSATGEIEHYPLCYVVGVGDYLVFDPATGKDGGGAFAINGRIRDRDFLDGMSNTVAMAEVKAFTPRFHDATLPATPPLGPDDVSPSVSGGAWSPTNGHSEWVCGRAIHNGYTTTFTPNTYVPHETGGTAYDFDVSSHREGTSTTLPTYGVITSRSYHTGMVHVLLMDGSVRSVSDSIDRMTWKNLGQRADGNVIGEF
;
A
#
# COMPACT_ATOMS: atom_id res chain seq x y z
N MET A 1 -51.77 39.18 28.34
CA MET A 1 -51.25 38.35 27.22
C MET A 1 -51.40 36.88 27.58
N ARG A 2 -52.26 36.13 26.88
CA ARG A 2 -52.51 34.71 27.14
C ARG A 2 -51.40 33.91 26.45
N ARG A 3 -50.43 33.39 27.22
CA ARG A 3 -49.37 32.50 26.68
C ARG A 3 -50.04 31.20 26.22
N ARG A 4 -49.97 30.88 24.94
CA ARG A 4 -50.37 29.56 24.42
C ARG A 4 -49.31 28.55 24.88
N GLY A 5 -49.71 27.57 25.70
CA GLY A 5 -48.84 26.47 26.12
C GLY A 5 -48.75 25.42 25.03
N PHE A 6 -47.57 24.85 24.84
CA PHE A 6 -47.32 23.75 23.91
C PHE A 6 -47.93 22.46 24.48
N THR A 7 -48.68 21.71 23.67
CA THR A 7 -49.25 20.43 24.10
C THR A 7 -48.24 19.30 23.95
N LEU A 8 -48.36 18.28 24.80
CA LEU A 8 -47.49 17.09 24.76
C LEU A 8 -47.56 16.37 23.40
N ILE A 9 -48.72 16.42 22.73
CA ILE A 9 -48.94 15.84 21.40
C ILE A 9 -48.15 16.61 20.34
N GLU A 10 -48.17 17.95 20.36
CA GLU A 10 -47.39 18.78 19.41
C GLU A 10 -45.89 18.51 19.52
N LEU A 11 -45.38 18.30 20.75
CA LEU A 11 -43.97 17.97 20.96
C LEU A 11 -43.60 16.59 20.43
N LEU A 12 -44.45 15.59 20.67
CA LEU A 12 -44.24 14.24 20.18
C LEU A 12 -44.23 14.18 18.65
N VAL A 13 -45.16 14.89 17.98
CA VAL A 13 -45.24 14.91 16.51
C VAL A 13 -43.97 15.53 15.92
N VAL A 14 -43.49 16.64 16.48
CA VAL A 14 -42.26 17.30 16.00
C VAL A 14 -41.04 16.39 16.16
N ILE A 15 -40.89 15.74 17.31
CA ILE A 15 -39.80 14.79 17.55
C ILE A 15 -39.89 13.60 16.59
N ALA A 16 -41.10 13.06 16.35
CA ALA A 16 -41.30 11.95 15.42
C ALA A 16 -40.91 12.34 13.98
N ILE A 17 -41.26 13.54 13.52
CA ILE A 17 -40.88 14.03 12.19
C ILE A 17 -39.36 14.21 12.10
N ILE A 18 -38.72 14.84 13.10
CA ILE A 18 -37.26 15.01 13.13
C ILE A 18 -36.55 13.66 13.12
N ALA A 19 -37.03 12.69 13.91
CA ALA A 19 -36.45 11.34 13.96
C ALA A 19 -36.52 10.63 12.59
N ILE A 20 -37.65 10.74 11.88
CA ILE A 20 -37.82 10.19 10.52
C ILE A 20 -36.90 10.91 9.52
N LEU A 21 -36.81 12.24 9.58
CA LEU A 21 -35.95 13.00 8.68
C LEU A 21 -34.48 12.64 8.91
N VAL A 22 -34.02 12.58 10.16
CA VAL A 22 -32.64 12.22 10.49
C VAL A 22 -32.32 10.78 10.10
N SER A 23 -33.25 9.83 10.31
CA SER A 23 -33.03 8.43 9.94
C SER A 23 -32.91 8.22 8.42
N LEU A 24 -33.57 9.05 7.62
CA LEU A 24 -33.46 9.03 6.15
C LEU A 24 -32.23 9.81 5.66
N LEU A 25 -31.86 10.91 6.32
CA LEU A 25 -30.74 11.76 5.90
C LEU A 25 -29.38 11.19 6.28
N LEU A 26 -29.23 10.54 7.43
CA LEU A 26 -27.94 10.02 7.89
C LEU A 26 -27.34 8.99 6.91
N PRO A 27 -28.07 7.96 6.45
CA PRO A 27 -27.56 7.01 5.46
C PRO A 27 -27.15 7.70 4.15
N ALA A 28 -27.95 8.66 3.68
CA ALA A 28 -27.68 9.41 2.45
C ALA A 28 -26.40 10.24 2.57
N VAL A 29 -26.19 10.94 3.70
CA VAL A 29 -24.98 11.73 3.94
C VAL A 29 -23.75 10.81 4.01
N GLN A 30 -23.85 9.63 4.62
CA GLN A 30 -22.72 8.70 4.69
C GLN A 30 -22.36 8.12 3.31
N GLN A 31 -23.36 7.76 2.51
CA GLN A 31 -23.15 7.30 1.13
C GLN A 31 -22.47 8.37 0.28
N ALA A 32 -22.94 9.63 0.38
CA ALA A 32 -22.33 10.76 -0.32
C ALA A 32 -20.87 11.00 0.11
N ARG A 33 -20.58 10.93 1.41
CA ARG A 33 -19.20 11.06 1.94
C ARG A 33 -18.30 9.95 1.42
N GLU A 34 -18.78 8.71 1.41
CA GLU A 34 -17.99 7.57 0.92
C GLU A 34 -17.74 7.65 -0.60
N ALA A 35 -18.74 8.09 -1.38
CA ALA A 35 -18.54 8.34 -2.81
C ALA A 35 -17.48 9.44 -3.07
N ALA A 36 -17.47 10.50 -2.26
CA ALA A 36 -16.44 11.54 -2.32
C ALA A 36 -15.05 10.99 -1.97
N ARG A 37 -14.93 10.16 -0.92
CA ARG A 37 -13.66 9.53 -0.54
C ARG A 37 -13.13 8.60 -1.63
N ARG A 38 -13.98 7.77 -2.25
CA ARG A 38 -13.60 6.92 -3.40
C ARG A 38 -13.07 7.75 -4.57
N THR A 39 -13.75 8.85 -4.88
CA THR A 39 -13.31 9.78 -5.93
C THR A 39 -11.95 10.37 -5.60
N GLN A 40 -11.72 10.74 -4.33
CA GLN A 40 -10.42 11.22 -3.88
C GLN A 40 -9.33 10.15 -3.97
N CYS A 41 -9.58 8.89 -3.57
CA CYS A 41 -8.58 7.82 -3.68
C CYS A 41 -8.22 7.54 -5.16
N LYS A 42 -9.19 7.61 -6.09
CA LYS A 42 -8.91 7.58 -7.54
C LYS A 42 -8.05 8.76 -8.01
N ASN A 43 -8.33 9.97 -7.53
CA ASN A 43 -7.55 11.16 -7.88
C ASN A 43 -6.12 11.08 -7.34
N ASN A 44 -5.92 10.55 -6.14
CA ASN A 44 -4.59 10.30 -5.57
C ASN A 44 -3.79 9.33 -6.47
N LEU A 45 -4.39 8.21 -6.89
CA LEU A 45 -3.75 7.28 -7.84
C LEU A 45 -3.47 7.93 -9.19
N LYS A 46 -4.34 8.82 -9.69
CA LYS A 46 -4.08 9.59 -10.92
C LYS A 46 -2.89 10.53 -10.77
N GLN A 47 -2.74 11.20 -9.62
CA GLN A 47 -1.56 12.02 -9.32
C GLN A 47 -0.29 11.18 -9.24
N LEU A 48 -0.36 9.98 -8.64
CA LEU A 48 0.76 9.04 -8.60
C LEU A 48 1.12 8.51 -9.99
N GLY A 49 0.15 8.23 -10.85
CA GLY A 49 0.38 7.87 -12.25
C GLY A 49 1.07 8.98 -13.04
N LEU A 50 0.64 10.23 -12.88
CA LEU A 50 1.32 11.37 -13.49
C LEU A 50 2.76 11.51 -12.97
N ALA A 51 2.97 11.36 -11.66
CA ALA A 51 4.30 11.38 -11.06
C ALA A 51 5.21 10.26 -11.61
N LEU A 52 4.67 9.04 -11.77
CA LEU A 52 5.39 7.90 -12.35
C LEU A 52 5.87 8.19 -13.78
N HIS A 53 5.00 8.71 -14.63
CA HIS A 53 5.38 9.04 -16.02
C HIS A 53 6.31 10.25 -16.10
N ASN A 54 6.17 11.24 -15.20
CA ASN A 54 7.12 12.35 -15.12
C ASN A 54 8.51 11.88 -14.69
N TYR A 55 8.58 10.95 -13.73
CA TYR A 55 9.84 10.30 -13.34
C TYR A 55 10.43 9.51 -14.51
N ALA A 56 9.63 8.70 -15.19
CA ALA A 56 10.07 7.93 -16.35
C ALA A 56 10.55 8.82 -17.50
N GLY A 57 9.87 9.95 -17.75
CA GLY A 57 10.27 10.92 -18.77
C GLY A 57 11.62 11.59 -18.49
N SER A 58 11.96 11.82 -17.22
CA SER A 58 13.24 12.43 -16.83
C SER A 58 14.38 11.43 -16.63
N HIS A 59 14.09 10.20 -16.19
CA HIS A 59 15.09 9.16 -15.88
C HIS A 59 15.20 8.06 -16.94
N THR A 60 14.29 8.01 -17.92
CA THR A 60 14.16 6.97 -18.96
C THR A 60 13.85 5.55 -18.45
N LEU A 61 13.40 5.45 -17.20
CA LEU A 61 13.01 4.22 -16.51
C LEU A 61 12.03 4.55 -15.37
N PHE A 62 11.19 3.59 -15.01
CA PHE A 62 10.35 3.68 -13.82
C PHE A 62 11.17 3.52 -12.54
N PRO A 63 10.78 4.15 -11.43
CA PRO A 63 11.54 4.04 -10.18
C PRO A 63 11.59 2.57 -9.74
N PRO A 64 12.70 2.07 -9.17
CA PRO A 64 12.71 0.74 -8.57
C PRO A 64 11.76 0.68 -7.36
N SER A 65 11.24 -0.50 -7.02
CA SER A 65 10.44 -0.65 -5.79
C SER A 65 11.30 -0.38 -4.55
N GLY A 66 12.59 -0.73 -4.61
CA GLY A 66 13.59 -0.35 -3.63
C GLY A 66 14.99 -0.56 -4.17
N ILE A 67 15.97 0.15 -3.60
CA ILE A 67 17.38 -0.03 -3.95
C ILE A 67 18.10 -0.68 -2.78
N VAL A 68 18.59 -1.90 -2.99
CA VAL A 68 19.40 -2.66 -2.03
C VAL A 68 20.80 -2.88 -2.61
N ALA A 69 21.75 -2.04 -2.19
CA ALA A 69 23.16 -2.16 -2.59
C ALA A 69 23.90 -3.07 -1.60
N GLY A 70 24.05 -4.36 -1.94
CA GLY A 70 24.86 -5.37 -1.22
C GLY A 70 25.16 -5.06 0.25
N ILE A 71 24.22 -5.39 1.16
CA ILE A 71 24.28 -5.20 2.63
C ILE A 71 24.40 -3.72 3.11
N SER A 72 24.85 -2.79 2.27
CA SER A 72 25.24 -1.42 2.65
C SER A 72 24.07 -0.46 2.91
N VAL A 73 22.83 -0.83 2.58
CA VAL A 73 21.64 -0.04 2.91
C VAL A 73 20.68 -0.89 3.75
N THR A 74 20.82 -0.78 5.07
CA THR A 74 19.92 -1.41 6.05
C THR A 74 18.48 -0.91 5.95
N GLN A 75 18.24 0.17 5.21
CA GLN A 75 17.00 0.93 5.11
C GLN A 75 16.88 1.51 3.69
N PRO A 76 16.40 0.71 2.73
CA PRO A 76 16.31 1.11 1.33
C PRO A 76 15.23 2.17 1.12
N TRP A 77 15.37 2.96 0.06
CA TRP A 77 14.40 3.99 -0.33
C TRP A 77 13.30 3.42 -1.21
N SER A 78 12.06 3.84 -0.96
CA SER A 78 10.87 3.40 -1.70
C SER A 78 10.71 4.08 -3.06
N ALA A 79 9.95 3.44 -3.95
CA ALA A 79 9.45 4.07 -5.18
C ALA A 79 8.79 5.44 -4.90
N GLN A 80 7.99 5.53 -3.84
CA GLN A 80 7.27 6.72 -3.41
C GLN A 80 8.24 7.86 -3.03
N ALA A 81 9.39 7.55 -2.42
CA ALA A 81 10.44 8.55 -2.15
C ALA A 81 11.04 9.13 -3.44
N PHE A 82 11.21 8.32 -4.48
CA PHE A 82 11.69 8.78 -5.78
C PHE A 82 10.67 9.64 -6.54
N LEU A 83 9.37 9.46 -6.26
CA LEU A 83 8.29 10.23 -6.89
C LEU A 83 8.05 11.59 -6.23
N LEU A 84 8.63 11.83 -5.06
CA LEU A 84 8.37 13.01 -4.24
C LEU A 84 8.54 14.37 -4.97
N PRO A 85 9.52 14.59 -5.87
CA PRO A 85 9.64 15.83 -6.64
C PRO A 85 8.41 16.15 -7.50
N TYR A 86 7.71 15.11 -7.96
CA TYR A 86 6.53 15.20 -8.82
C TYR A 86 5.21 15.23 -8.04
N LEU A 87 5.29 15.28 -6.70
CA LEU A 87 4.18 15.31 -5.76
C LEU A 87 4.30 16.52 -4.80
N ASP A 88 4.77 17.65 -5.31
CA ASP A 88 5.02 18.90 -4.56
C ASP A 88 6.02 18.77 -3.40
N GLY A 89 6.83 17.70 -3.37
CA GLY A 89 7.81 17.45 -2.33
C GLY A 89 9.27 17.72 -2.74
N THR A 90 9.51 18.56 -3.75
CA THR A 90 10.86 18.87 -4.28
C THR A 90 11.83 19.38 -3.20
N ASN A 91 11.39 20.31 -2.34
CA ASN A 91 12.22 20.80 -1.24
C ASN A 91 12.63 19.67 -0.31
N ALA A 92 11.70 18.74 -0.06
CA ALA A 92 11.97 17.65 0.82
C ALA A 92 13.00 16.67 0.21
N TYR A 93 12.79 16.35 -1.06
CA TYR A 93 13.65 15.46 -1.83
C TYR A 93 15.11 15.96 -1.89
N ASN A 94 15.33 17.26 -2.11
CA ASN A 94 16.67 17.83 -2.24
C ASN A 94 17.54 17.70 -0.97
N LEU A 95 16.92 17.53 0.19
CA LEU A 95 17.63 17.31 1.45
C LEU A 95 17.90 15.83 1.73
N MET A 96 17.30 14.91 0.96
CA MET A 96 17.50 13.47 1.13
C MET A 96 18.79 13.02 0.43
N ASN A 97 19.68 12.39 1.20
CA ASN A 97 20.85 11.73 0.65
C ASN A 97 20.53 10.27 0.36
N PHE A 98 20.30 9.96 -0.92
CA PHE A 98 19.99 8.62 -1.43
C PHE A 98 21.19 7.65 -1.46
N SER A 99 22.41 8.14 -1.20
CA SER A 99 23.61 7.28 -1.13
C SER A 99 23.70 6.51 0.19
N VAL A 100 22.87 6.86 1.18
CA VAL A 100 22.78 6.20 2.49
C VAL A 100 21.31 5.91 2.82
N GLY A 101 21.05 5.03 3.79
CA GLY A 101 19.70 4.68 4.20
C GLY A 101 18.91 5.84 4.82
N TYR A 102 17.59 5.74 4.82
CA TYR A 102 16.71 6.85 5.22
C TYR A 102 16.78 7.24 6.71
N HIS A 103 17.17 6.35 7.66
CA HIS A 103 17.51 6.75 9.05
C HIS A 103 19.00 6.97 9.30
N HIS A 104 19.84 7.00 8.27
CA HIS A 104 21.24 7.36 8.48
C HIS A 104 21.34 8.75 9.13
N ALA A 105 22.33 8.96 10.00
CA ALA A 105 22.47 10.18 10.79
C ALA A 105 22.45 11.47 9.93
N ILE A 106 23.01 11.42 8.72
CA ILE A 106 22.96 12.52 7.74
C ILE A 106 21.52 12.90 7.38
N ASN A 107 20.69 11.91 7.03
CA ASN A 107 19.28 12.13 6.68
C ASN A 107 18.45 12.53 7.90
N ARG A 108 18.75 11.96 9.07
CA ARG A 108 18.09 12.34 10.33
C ARG A 108 18.38 13.79 10.72
N ALA A 109 19.63 14.24 10.54
CA ALA A 109 20.05 15.61 10.83
C ALA A 109 19.44 16.64 9.87
N ALA A 110 19.17 16.24 8.61
CA ALA A 110 18.49 17.09 7.64
C ALA A 110 17.02 17.37 8.00
N TYR A 111 16.41 16.52 8.85
CA TYR A 111 15.02 16.61 9.29
C TYR A 111 14.87 16.32 10.80
N PRO A 112 15.32 17.23 11.67
CA PRO A 112 15.20 17.01 13.10
C PRO A 112 13.72 17.00 13.54
N PRO A 113 13.33 16.12 14.50
CA PRO A 113 14.15 15.14 15.21
C PRO A 113 14.21 13.73 14.57
N GLY A 114 13.34 13.41 13.59
CA GLY A 114 13.06 12.03 13.19
C GLY A 114 13.41 11.62 11.76
N GLY A 115 13.99 12.51 10.95
CA GLY A 115 14.37 12.19 9.57
C GLY A 115 13.24 12.35 8.56
N PRO A 116 13.53 12.10 7.26
CA PRO A 116 12.58 12.25 6.15
C PRO A 116 11.35 11.35 6.28
N ALA A 117 11.48 10.23 7.00
CA ALA A 117 10.38 9.32 7.31
C ALA A 117 9.19 9.99 8.03
N THR A 118 9.43 11.08 8.75
CA THR A 118 8.41 11.80 9.54
C THR A 118 7.53 12.73 8.72
N ILE A 119 7.82 12.90 7.43
CA ILE A 119 7.03 13.76 6.54
C ILE A 119 5.71 13.08 6.23
N ARG A 120 4.60 13.78 6.48
CA ARG A 120 3.27 13.35 6.01
C ARG A 120 3.11 13.76 4.55
N VAL A 121 2.94 12.80 3.65
CA VAL A 121 2.70 13.02 2.22
C VAL A 121 1.20 12.75 1.92
N PRO A 122 0.33 13.78 1.82
CA PRO A 122 -1.13 13.58 1.82
C PRO A 122 -1.65 12.69 0.68
N VAL A 123 -1.04 12.79 -0.50
CA VAL A 123 -1.42 11.99 -1.68
C VAL A 123 -1.19 10.48 -1.49
N LEU A 124 -0.33 10.09 -0.53
CA LEU A 124 -0.08 8.67 -0.23
C LEU A 124 -1.13 8.05 0.69
N LEU A 125 -2.10 8.83 1.18
CA LEU A 125 -3.10 8.37 2.15
C LEU A 125 -4.48 8.30 1.51
N CYS A 126 -5.19 7.18 1.71
CA CYS A 126 -6.59 7.09 1.30
C CYS A 126 -7.48 7.66 2.41
N PRO A 127 -8.34 8.66 2.15
CA PRO A 127 -9.24 9.24 3.16
C PRO A 127 -10.26 8.26 3.78
N SER A 128 -10.41 7.05 3.22
CA SER A 128 -11.23 5.98 3.83
C SER A 128 -10.45 5.13 4.83
N ASP A 129 -9.12 5.23 4.87
CA ASP A 129 -8.31 4.57 5.90
C ASP A 129 -8.40 5.36 7.23
N PRO A 130 -8.83 4.73 8.34
CA PRO A 130 -8.92 5.41 9.63
C PRO A 130 -7.55 5.67 10.26
N ASN A 131 -6.44 5.14 9.72
CA ASN A 131 -5.11 5.22 10.29
C ASN A 131 -4.23 6.33 9.70
N ASP A 132 -4.80 7.51 9.43
CA ASP A 132 -4.04 8.73 9.14
C ASP A 132 -3.36 9.28 10.40
N ARG A 133 -2.32 8.57 10.85
CA ARG A 133 -1.52 8.95 12.02
C ARG A 133 -0.08 8.52 11.86
N ALA A 134 0.82 9.25 12.50
CA ALA A 134 2.22 8.87 12.59
C ALA A 134 2.40 7.60 13.44
N ARG A 135 3.35 6.76 13.04
CA ARG A 135 3.91 5.72 13.90
C ARG A 135 4.91 6.36 14.86
N LEU A 136 4.73 6.12 16.15
CA LEU A 136 5.59 6.65 17.19
C LEU A 136 6.68 5.64 17.57
N SER A 137 7.82 6.17 17.99
CA SER A 137 8.90 5.40 18.61
C SER A 137 8.50 4.99 20.05
N ALA A 138 9.33 4.16 20.68
CA ALA A 138 9.16 3.80 22.10
C ALA A 138 9.22 5.01 23.05
N THR A 139 9.84 6.12 22.65
CA THR A 139 9.92 7.37 23.42
C THR A 139 8.79 8.35 23.10
N GLY A 140 7.87 7.99 22.20
CA GLY A 140 6.73 8.83 21.81
C GLY A 140 7.03 9.85 20.72
N GLU A 141 8.24 9.83 20.15
CA GLU A 141 8.59 10.68 19.01
C GLU A 141 7.99 10.15 17.71
N ILE A 142 7.66 11.03 16.76
CA ILE A 142 7.24 10.62 15.42
C ILE A 142 8.42 9.93 14.73
N GLU A 143 8.21 8.70 14.27
CA GLU A 143 9.22 7.91 13.57
C GLU A 143 8.91 7.80 12.08
N HIS A 144 7.66 7.52 11.72
CA HIS A 144 7.23 7.35 10.33
C HIS A 144 5.80 7.81 10.09
N TYR A 145 5.49 8.18 8.84
CA TYR A 145 4.12 8.22 8.33
C TYR A 145 3.81 7.02 7.42
N PRO A 146 2.55 6.53 7.44
CA PRO A 146 2.11 5.42 6.62
C PRO A 146 1.88 5.82 5.16
N LEU A 147 1.54 4.81 4.36
CA LEU A 147 1.03 4.95 2.99
C LEU A 147 -0.07 3.92 2.72
N CYS A 148 -0.91 4.22 1.75
CA CYS A 148 -2.04 3.38 1.34
C CYS A 148 -1.98 3.04 -0.16
N TYR A 149 -0.98 3.51 -0.90
CA TYR A 149 -0.78 3.19 -2.32
C TYR A 149 0.63 2.65 -2.54
N VAL A 150 0.71 1.39 -2.97
CA VAL A 150 1.95 0.61 -3.01
C VAL A 150 2.15 -0.01 -4.39
N VAL A 151 3.42 -0.28 -4.73
CA VAL A 151 3.80 -0.78 -6.06
C VAL A 151 3.66 -2.30 -6.18
N GLY A 152 3.31 -2.81 -7.36
CA GLY A 152 3.25 -4.25 -7.61
C GLY A 152 4.63 -4.86 -7.75
N VAL A 153 5.00 -5.79 -6.86
CA VAL A 153 6.35 -6.39 -6.82
C VAL A 153 6.41 -7.85 -7.30
N GLY A 154 5.28 -8.41 -7.74
CA GLY A 154 5.20 -9.75 -8.31
C GLY A 154 4.11 -10.61 -7.68
N ASP A 155 4.14 -11.91 -7.98
CA ASP A 155 3.11 -12.84 -7.52
C ASP A 155 3.37 -13.38 -6.10
N TYR A 156 4.58 -13.84 -5.81
CA TYR A 156 4.93 -14.42 -4.51
C TYR A 156 6.42 -14.27 -4.22
N LEU A 157 7.28 -14.63 -5.18
CA LEU A 157 8.67 -14.18 -5.18
C LEU A 157 8.66 -12.66 -5.30
N VAL A 158 9.40 -11.98 -4.44
CA VAL A 158 9.62 -10.53 -4.50
C VAL A 158 11.01 -10.27 -5.10
N PHE A 159 12.05 -10.90 -4.55
CA PHE A 159 13.42 -10.70 -4.97
C PHE A 159 14.33 -11.85 -4.54
N ASP A 160 15.16 -12.36 -5.45
CA ASP A 160 16.24 -13.29 -5.17
C ASP A 160 17.61 -12.58 -5.29
N PRO A 161 18.32 -12.32 -4.18
CA PRO A 161 19.60 -11.64 -4.21
C PRO A 161 20.74 -12.50 -4.80
N ALA A 162 20.62 -13.82 -4.83
CA ALA A 162 21.66 -14.71 -5.35
C ALA A 162 21.71 -14.68 -6.88
N THR A 163 20.53 -14.59 -7.52
CA THR A 163 20.39 -14.60 -8.98
C THR A 163 20.07 -13.22 -9.56
N GLY A 164 19.62 -12.28 -8.73
CA GLY A 164 19.07 -10.99 -9.16
C GLY A 164 17.65 -11.10 -9.74
N LYS A 165 17.00 -12.27 -9.63
CA LYS A 165 15.66 -12.50 -10.18
C LYS A 165 14.60 -11.74 -9.37
N ASP A 166 13.68 -11.08 -10.06
CA ASP A 166 12.52 -10.42 -9.47
C ASP A 166 11.22 -11.26 -9.59
N GLY A 167 10.15 -10.77 -8.96
CA GLY A 167 8.83 -11.39 -8.93
C GLY A 167 7.98 -11.29 -10.19
N GLY A 168 8.48 -10.65 -11.26
CA GLY A 168 7.73 -10.39 -12.49
C GLY A 168 6.78 -9.18 -12.43
N GLY A 169 6.73 -8.49 -11.28
CA GLY A 169 5.92 -7.30 -11.05
C GLY A 169 6.21 -6.13 -11.99
N ALA A 170 5.33 -5.12 -11.96
CA ALA A 170 5.56 -3.83 -12.61
C ALA A 170 6.81 -3.11 -12.06
N PHE A 171 7.13 -3.37 -10.80
CA PHE A 171 8.28 -2.81 -10.10
C PHE A 171 9.12 -3.92 -9.49
N ALA A 172 10.43 -3.70 -9.42
CA ALA A 172 11.37 -4.67 -8.88
C ALA A 172 12.44 -4.02 -8.01
N ILE A 173 12.95 -4.78 -7.06
CA ILE A 173 14.08 -4.40 -6.22
C ILE A 173 15.32 -4.30 -7.11
N ASN A 174 16.05 -3.19 -7.03
CA ASN A 174 17.12 -2.83 -7.96
C ASN A 174 16.71 -2.83 -9.45
N GLY A 175 15.40 -2.81 -9.72
CA GLY A 175 14.84 -2.88 -11.06
C GLY A 175 15.22 -1.68 -11.92
N ARG A 176 15.44 -1.93 -13.21
CA ARG A 176 15.68 -0.91 -14.24
C ARG A 176 14.64 -1.03 -15.35
N ILE A 177 13.37 -0.95 -14.95
CA ILE A 177 12.22 -1.25 -15.80
C ILE A 177 11.86 -0.02 -16.65
N ARG A 178 11.59 -0.24 -17.92
CA ARG A 178 11.24 0.77 -18.93
C ARG A 178 9.91 0.41 -19.59
N ASP A 179 9.34 1.36 -20.33
CA ASP A 179 8.10 1.16 -21.10
C ASP A 179 8.14 -0.11 -21.99
N ARG A 180 9.31 -0.40 -22.59
CA ARG A 180 9.51 -1.56 -23.47
C ARG A 180 9.41 -2.92 -22.77
N ASP A 181 9.53 -2.95 -21.45
CA ASP A 181 9.59 -4.20 -20.67
C ASP A 181 8.19 -4.72 -20.33
N PHE A 182 7.13 -3.94 -20.62
CA PHE A 182 5.73 -4.31 -20.47
C PHE A 182 5.22 -4.99 -21.74
N LEU A 183 5.66 -6.22 -21.99
CA LEU A 183 5.34 -6.98 -23.20
C LEU A 183 3.85 -7.32 -23.31
N ASP A 184 3.14 -7.43 -22.17
CA ASP A 184 1.70 -7.72 -22.13
C ASP A 184 0.84 -6.44 -22.27
N GLY A 185 1.49 -5.28 -22.34
CA GLY A 185 0.89 -3.96 -22.50
C GLY A 185 0.73 -3.20 -21.19
N MET A 186 1.07 -1.91 -21.19
CA MET A 186 0.97 -1.05 -20.01
C MET A 186 -0.46 -0.87 -19.48
N SER A 187 -1.47 -1.00 -20.35
CA SER A 187 -2.89 -0.99 -19.95
C SER A 187 -3.35 -2.29 -19.28
N ASN A 188 -2.52 -3.33 -19.31
CA ASN A 188 -2.79 -4.67 -18.79
C ASN A 188 -1.88 -5.04 -17.62
N THR A 189 -1.07 -4.10 -17.12
CA THR A 189 -0.20 -4.33 -15.97
C THR A 189 -0.54 -3.34 -14.87
N VAL A 190 -0.82 -3.84 -13.67
CA VAL A 190 -1.08 -3.00 -12.50
C VAL A 190 0.22 -2.47 -11.94
N ALA A 191 0.31 -1.14 -11.88
CA ALA A 191 1.43 -0.40 -11.34
C ALA A 191 1.35 -0.31 -9.81
N MET A 192 0.22 0.19 -9.31
CA MET A 192 -0.01 0.43 -7.89
C MET A 192 -1.41 -0.02 -7.47
N ALA A 193 -1.55 -0.47 -6.23
CA ALA A 193 -2.82 -0.83 -5.64
C ALA A 193 -2.98 -0.22 -4.24
N GLU A 194 -4.23 -0.13 -3.80
CA GLU A 194 -4.55 0.24 -2.43
C GLU A 194 -4.10 -0.84 -1.43
N VAL A 195 -3.62 -0.40 -0.26
CA VAL A 195 -3.40 -1.20 0.94
C VAL A 195 -3.90 -0.45 2.17
N LYS A 196 -4.09 -1.19 3.27
CA LYS A 196 -4.41 -0.62 4.57
C LYS A 196 -3.13 -0.23 5.30
N ALA A 197 -3.11 0.96 5.90
CA ALA A 197 -2.04 1.36 6.78
C ALA A 197 -2.12 0.58 8.11
N PHE A 198 -0.97 0.32 8.72
CA PHE A 198 -0.84 -0.41 10.00
C PHE A 198 -1.34 -1.87 9.95
N THR A 199 -1.32 -2.52 8.79
CA THR A 199 -1.67 -3.96 8.67
C THR A 199 -0.80 -4.81 9.61
N PRO A 200 -1.39 -5.74 10.38
CA PRO A 200 -0.64 -6.75 11.11
C PRO A 200 0.30 -7.52 10.19
N ARG A 201 1.51 -7.82 10.63
CA ARG A 201 2.48 -8.49 9.76
C ARG A 201 3.52 -9.35 10.47
N PHE A 202 4.03 -10.32 9.72
CA PHE A 202 5.33 -10.94 9.97
C PHE A 202 6.40 -10.38 9.02
N HIS A 203 7.63 -10.32 9.51
CA HIS A 203 8.82 -10.16 8.68
C HIS A 203 9.94 -11.06 9.16
N ASP A 204 10.92 -11.28 8.29
CA ASP A 204 12.06 -12.16 8.54
C ASP A 204 11.59 -13.59 8.93
N ALA A 205 10.45 -14.02 8.38
CA ALA A 205 9.88 -15.34 8.61
C ALA A 205 10.44 -16.39 7.64
N THR A 206 10.32 -17.66 7.98
CA THR A 206 10.58 -18.74 7.02
C THR A 206 9.29 -19.06 6.28
N LEU A 207 9.32 -18.92 4.95
CA LEU A 207 8.23 -19.27 4.04
C LEU A 207 8.69 -20.34 3.05
N PRO A 208 7.80 -21.22 2.57
CA PRO A 208 8.11 -22.16 1.50
C PRO A 208 8.39 -21.44 0.18
N ALA A 209 9.18 -22.05 -0.71
CA ALA A 209 9.44 -21.50 -2.04
C ALA A 209 8.22 -21.54 -2.97
N THR A 210 7.24 -22.39 -2.67
CA THR A 210 5.96 -22.47 -3.38
C THR A 210 4.90 -21.63 -2.67
N PRO A 211 4.09 -20.86 -3.40
CA PRO A 211 3.04 -20.05 -2.80
C PRO A 211 1.98 -20.95 -2.11
N PRO A 212 1.40 -20.50 -0.98
CA PRO A 212 0.25 -21.16 -0.38
C PRO A 212 -0.95 -21.26 -1.33
N LEU A 213 -1.71 -22.35 -1.23
CA LEU A 213 -2.86 -22.58 -2.11
C LEU A 213 -4.04 -21.69 -1.72
N GLY A 214 -4.33 -21.58 -0.43
CA GLY A 214 -5.36 -20.70 0.12
C GLY A 214 -4.83 -19.75 1.20
N PRO A 215 -5.63 -18.74 1.59
CA PRO A 215 -5.28 -17.82 2.66
C PRO A 215 -5.12 -18.52 4.03
N ASP A 216 -5.92 -19.57 4.29
CA ASP A 216 -5.85 -20.34 5.54
C ASP A 216 -4.53 -21.13 5.67
N ASP A 217 -3.85 -21.41 4.56
CA ASP A 217 -2.57 -22.12 4.53
C ASP A 217 -1.38 -21.21 4.86
N VAL A 218 -1.57 -19.88 4.83
CA VAL A 218 -0.47 -18.93 5.02
C VAL A 218 0.07 -19.03 6.43
N SER A 219 -0.74 -18.77 7.46
CA SER A 219 -0.29 -18.77 8.86
C SER A 219 0.38 -20.09 9.29
N PRO A 220 -0.16 -21.29 8.96
CA PRO A 220 0.51 -22.56 9.23
C PRO A 220 1.87 -22.75 8.52
N SER A 221 2.07 -22.10 7.36
CA SER A 221 3.33 -22.16 6.61
C SER A 221 4.42 -21.23 7.16
N VAL A 222 4.06 -20.27 8.02
CA VAL A 222 4.99 -19.32 8.62
C VAL A 222 5.70 -19.96 9.82
N SER A 223 7.03 -19.90 9.85
CA SER A 223 7.80 -20.23 11.06
C SER A 223 8.90 -19.19 11.33
N GLY A 224 9.20 -18.94 12.60
CA GLY A 224 10.14 -17.89 13.00
C GLY A 224 9.65 -16.47 12.66
N GLY A 225 10.59 -15.56 12.46
CA GLY A 225 10.32 -14.15 12.17
C GLY A 225 9.80 -13.35 13.36
N ALA A 226 9.51 -12.07 13.08
CA ALA A 226 9.04 -11.12 14.07
C ALA A 226 7.65 -10.60 13.71
N TRP A 227 6.70 -10.86 14.62
CA TRP A 227 5.32 -10.40 14.57
C TRP A 227 5.19 -8.94 15.00
N SER A 228 4.31 -8.20 14.33
CA SER A 228 3.83 -6.92 14.80
C SER A 228 2.38 -6.70 14.40
N PRO A 229 1.47 -6.38 15.35
CA PRO A 229 0.06 -6.16 15.03
C PRO A 229 -0.21 -4.81 14.33
N THR A 230 0.77 -3.92 14.20
CA THR A 230 0.55 -2.51 13.81
C THR A 230 1.71 -1.90 13.01
N ASN A 231 2.35 -2.65 12.10
CA ASN A 231 3.56 -2.15 11.43
C ASN A 231 3.62 -2.30 9.90
N GLY A 232 2.70 -3.04 9.27
CA GLY A 232 2.58 -3.08 7.81
C GLY A 232 2.20 -1.72 7.23
N HIS A 233 2.80 -1.39 6.08
CA HIS A 233 2.53 -0.14 5.35
C HIS A 233 2.60 1.15 6.20
N SER A 234 3.39 1.11 7.28
CA SER A 234 3.54 2.24 8.21
C SER A 234 4.73 3.16 7.90
N GLU A 235 5.44 2.89 6.80
CA GLU A 235 6.72 3.54 6.47
C GLU A 235 6.79 3.92 4.99
N TRP A 236 6.32 5.12 4.63
CA TRP A 236 6.23 5.52 3.22
C TRP A 236 7.59 5.62 2.50
N VAL A 237 8.68 5.90 3.23
CA VAL A 237 10.05 5.98 2.69
C VAL A 237 10.73 4.63 2.51
N CYS A 238 10.20 3.57 3.13
CA CYS A 238 10.86 2.28 3.21
C CYS A 238 10.68 1.48 1.92
N GLY A 239 11.76 1.18 1.20
CA GLY A 239 11.76 0.43 -0.05
C GLY A 239 11.69 -1.09 0.11
N ARG A 240 11.16 -1.59 1.22
CA ARG A 240 10.91 -3.01 1.45
C ARG A 240 9.48 -3.33 1.05
N ALA A 241 9.25 -4.47 0.39
CA ALA A 241 7.93 -4.78 -0.15
C ALA A 241 6.85 -4.81 0.94
N ILE A 242 7.16 -5.26 2.15
CA ILE A 242 6.20 -5.30 3.27
C ILE A 242 5.70 -3.91 3.71
N HIS A 243 6.37 -2.84 3.28
CA HIS A 243 5.94 -1.46 3.52
C HIS A 243 5.42 -0.80 2.26
N ASN A 244 6.11 -0.93 1.12
CA ASN A 244 5.80 -0.14 -0.07
C ASN A 244 5.35 -0.94 -1.30
N GLY A 245 5.25 -2.26 -1.17
CA GLY A 245 4.85 -3.17 -2.23
C GLY A 245 3.59 -3.95 -1.88
N TYR A 246 3.02 -4.60 -2.90
CA TYR A 246 2.02 -5.66 -2.73
C TYR A 246 2.33 -6.81 -3.70
N THR A 247 1.83 -8.00 -3.37
CA THR A 247 1.91 -9.19 -4.22
C THR A 247 0.54 -9.59 -4.75
N THR A 248 0.50 -10.28 -5.89
CA THR A 248 -0.74 -10.81 -6.47
C THR A 248 -1.05 -12.24 -6.05
N THR A 249 -0.41 -12.75 -4.99
CA THR A 249 -0.61 -14.12 -4.47
C THR A 249 -2.09 -14.44 -4.27
N PHE A 250 -2.82 -13.46 -3.74
CA PHE A 250 -4.26 -13.50 -3.53
C PHE A 250 -4.93 -12.25 -4.12
N THR A 251 -6.23 -12.39 -4.39
CA THR A 251 -7.09 -11.33 -4.93
C THR A 251 -7.22 -10.15 -3.97
N PRO A 252 -7.70 -8.99 -4.42
CA PRO A 252 -7.89 -7.85 -3.54
C PRO A 252 -8.80 -8.15 -2.35
N ASN A 253 -8.53 -7.52 -1.21
CA ASN A 253 -9.27 -7.68 0.04
C ASN A 253 -9.33 -9.12 0.59
N THR A 254 -8.51 -10.06 0.10
CA THR A 254 -8.45 -11.41 0.70
C THR A 254 -8.04 -11.32 2.16
N TYR A 255 -8.88 -11.90 3.03
CA TYR A 255 -8.61 -12.06 4.46
C TYR A 255 -7.64 -13.24 4.65
N VAL A 256 -6.47 -12.97 5.21
CA VAL A 256 -5.46 -13.98 5.53
C VAL A 256 -5.44 -14.16 7.05
N PRO A 257 -5.99 -15.25 7.62
CA PRO A 257 -6.14 -15.38 9.06
C PRO A 257 -4.81 -15.70 9.76
N HIS A 258 -4.59 -15.04 10.90
CA HIS A 258 -3.60 -15.41 11.89
C HIS A 258 -4.15 -15.21 13.30
N GLU A 259 -4.00 -16.22 14.16
CA GLU A 259 -4.41 -16.14 15.56
C GLU A 259 -3.20 -16.13 16.48
N THR A 260 -3.12 -15.13 17.35
CA THR A 260 -2.09 -15.03 18.39
C THR A 260 -2.62 -14.31 19.61
N GLY A 261 -2.29 -14.81 20.81
CA GLY A 261 -2.80 -14.25 22.06
C GLY A 261 -4.34 -14.24 22.17
N GLY A 262 -5.02 -15.19 21.51
CA GLY A 262 -6.49 -15.28 21.50
C GLY A 262 -7.19 -14.22 20.64
N THR A 263 -6.46 -13.50 19.79
CA THR A 263 -7.03 -12.51 18.85
C THR A 263 -6.75 -12.95 17.42
N ALA A 264 -7.78 -12.89 16.57
CA ALA A 264 -7.67 -13.13 15.13
C ALA A 264 -7.31 -11.83 14.39
N TYR A 265 -6.37 -11.93 13.45
CA TYR A 265 -5.87 -10.84 12.62
C TYR A 265 -5.96 -11.23 11.14
N ASP A 266 -6.21 -10.22 10.29
CA ASP A 266 -5.82 -10.23 8.88
C ASP A 266 -4.38 -9.76 8.80
N PHE A 267 -3.48 -10.53 8.20
CA PHE A 267 -2.04 -10.20 8.22
C PHE A 267 -1.35 -10.35 6.86
N ASP A 268 -0.20 -9.70 6.75
CA ASP A 268 0.76 -9.91 5.67
C ASP A 268 2.05 -10.54 6.17
N VAL A 269 2.79 -11.21 5.29
CA VAL A 269 4.06 -11.83 5.64
C VAL A 269 5.10 -11.67 4.56
N SER A 270 6.35 -11.47 4.98
CA SER A 270 7.53 -11.51 4.13
C SER A 270 8.58 -12.43 4.75
N SER A 271 9.28 -13.20 3.91
CA SER A 271 10.28 -14.14 4.40
C SER A 271 11.58 -13.46 4.82
N HIS A 272 12.05 -12.49 4.03
CA HIS A 272 13.23 -11.72 4.35
C HIS A 272 12.97 -10.25 4.06
N ARG A 273 13.58 -9.38 4.82
CA ARG A 273 13.74 -7.99 4.41
C ARG A 273 14.76 -7.90 3.28
N GLU A 274 14.38 -7.27 2.19
CA GLU A 274 15.25 -7.12 1.03
C GLU A 274 16.51 -6.35 1.42
N GLY A 275 17.67 -6.88 1.01
CA GLY A 275 18.99 -6.33 1.34
C GLY A 275 19.62 -6.82 2.65
N THR A 276 18.93 -7.64 3.47
CA THR A 276 19.53 -8.23 4.69
C THR A 276 20.26 -9.55 4.44
N SER A 277 19.95 -10.23 3.33
CA SER A 277 20.61 -11.45 2.88
C SER A 277 21.12 -11.29 1.45
N THR A 278 22.25 -11.93 1.14
CA THR A 278 22.82 -12.01 -0.21
C THR A 278 22.53 -13.33 -0.91
N THR A 279 21.93 -14.29 -0.20
CA THR A 279 21.71 -15.66 -0.70
C THR A 279 20.27 -16.15 -0.59
N LEU A 280 19.48 -15.55 0.31
CA LEU A 280 18.12 -16.02 0.58
C LEU A 280 17.08 -15.17 -0.16
N PRO A 281 16.19 -15.79 -0.94
CA PRO A 281 15.12 -15.08 -1.62
C PRO A 281 14.08 -14.54 -0.63
N THR A 282 13.48 -13.43 -1.04
CA THR A 282 12.34 -12.82 -0.39
C THR A 282 11.07 -13.29 -1.09
N TYR A 283 10.22 -13.96 -0.33
CA TYR A 283 8.85 -14.31 -0.68
C TYR A 283 7.89 -13.46 0.15
N GLY A 284 6.72 -13.17 -0.38
CA GLY A 284 5.73 -12.34 0.30
C GLY A 284 4.30 -12.75 -0.03
N VAL A 285 3.45 -12.71 1.00
CA VAL A 285 2.00 -12.62 0.86
C VAL A 285 1.63 -11.25 1.41
N ILE A 286 1.49 -10.28 0.50
CA ILE A 286 1.25 -8.87 0.82
C ILE A 286 0.04 -8.43 0.01
N THR A 287 -1.15 -8.57 0.57
CA THR A 287 -2.38 -8.47 -0.22
C THR A 287 -2.80 -7.02 -0.41
N SER A 288 -3.22 -6.65 -1.63
CA SER A 288 -3.90 -5.36 -1.86
C SER A 288 -5.20 -5.29 -1.07
N ARG A 289 -5.45 -4.18 -0.37
CA ARG A 289 -6.60 -4.02 0.53
C ARG A 289 -7.10 -2.59 0.57
N SER A 290 -8.40 -2.41 0.73
CA SER A 290 -9.03 -1.11 0.89
C SER A 290 -10.12 -1.15 1.96
N TYR A 291 -10.50 0.02 2.45
CA TYR A 291 -11.70 0.19 3.28
C TYR A 291 -12.97 0.39 2.43
N HIS A 292 -12.82 0.49 1.11
CA HIS A 292 -13.94 0.46 0.19
C HIS A 292 -14.55 -0.95 0.13
N THR A 293 -15.87 -1.04 0.31
CA THR A 293 -16.59 -2.31 0.27
C THR A 293 -16.47 -2.98 -1.10
N GLY A 294 -15.98 -4.23 -1.14
CA GLY A 294 -16.01 -5.11 -2.30
C GLY A 294 -15.00 -4.80 -3.41
N MET A 295 -14.10 -3.83 -3.20
CA MET A 295 -13.17 -3.40 -4.25
C MET A 295 -11.89 -2.78 -3.69
N VAL A 296 -10.89 -2.67 -4.56
CA VAL A 296 -9.73 -1.79 -4.40
C VAL A 296 -9.61 -0.90 -5.63
N HIS A 297 -9.03 0.28 -5.47
CA HIS A 297 -8.56 1.05 -6.62
C HIS A 297 -7.15 0.62 -7.01
N VAL A 298 -6.93 0.53 -8.32
CA VAL A 298 -5.63 0.21 -8.90
C VAL A 298 -5.26 1.23 -9.96
N LEU A 299 -3.98 1.52 -10.06
CA LEU A 299 -3.37 2.28 -11.14
C LEU A 299 -2.71 1.30 -12.10
N LEU A 300 -3.04 1.40 -13.39
CA LEU A 300 -2.37 0.67 -14.46
C LEU A 300 -1.13 1.43 -14.95
N MET A 301 -0.20 0.73 -15.56
CA MET A 301 1.05 1.32 -16.05
C MET A 301 0.85 2.37 -17.16
N ASP A 302 -0.31 2.39 -17.84
CA ASP A 302 -0.71 3.43 -18.79
C ASP A 302 -1.25 4.72 -18.14
N GLY A 303 -1.28 4.79 -16.80
CA GLY A 303 -1.82 5.91 -16.03
C GLY A 303 -3.34 5.88 -15.84
N SER A 304 -4.04 4.87 -16.35
CA SER A 304 -5.47 4.67 -16.11
C SER A 304 -5.72 4.12 -14.70
N VAL A 305 -6.85 4.51 -14.09
CA VAL A 305 -7.22 4.07 -12.74
C VAL A 305 -8.53 3.30 -12.82
N ARG A 306 -8.55 2.09 -12.27
CA ARG A 306 -9.71 1.20 -12.29
C ARG A 306 -10.10 0.77 -10.88
N SER A 307 -11.36 0.39 -10.72
CA SER A 307 -11.85 -0.30 -9.54
C SER A 307 -11.84 -1.78 -9.84
N VAL A 308 -11.14 -2.58 -9.03
CA VAL A 308 -11.09 -4.03 -9.18
C VAL A 308 -11.88 -4.65 -8.03
N SER A 309 -12.80 -5.55 -8.34
CA SER A 309 -13.57 -6.27 -7.32
C SER A 309 -12.71 -7.31 -6.61
N ASP A 310 -13.00 -7.55 -5.34
CA ASP A 310 -12.45 -8.70 -4.59
C ASP A 310 -12.91 -10.06 -5.12
N SER A 311 -13.95 -10.08 -5.97
CA SER A 311 -14.44 -11.29 -6.66
C SER A 311 -13.78 -11.56 -8.01
N ILE A 312 -12.76 -10.78 -8.40
CA ILE A 312 -11.98 -11.03 -9.62
C ILE A 312 -11.41 -12.46 -9.62
N ASP A 313 -11.37 -13.09 -10.80
CA ASP A 313 -10.67 -14.37 -10.95
C ASP A 313 -9.19 -14.24 -10.54
N ARG A 314 -8.71 -15.21 -9.74
CA ARG A 314 -7.35 -15.19 -9.19
C ARG A 314 -6.29 -15.22 -10.28
N MET A 315 -6.52 -15.95 -11.37
CA MET A 315 -5.56 -16.02 -12.48
C MET A 315 -5.52 -14.69 -13.22
N THR A 316 -6.66 -14.05 -13.47
CA THR A 316 -6.72 -12.71 -14.05
C THR A 316 -5.96 -11.69 -13.18
N TRP A 317 -6.17 -11.71 -11.85
CA TRP A 317 -5.44 -10.83 -10.93
C TRP A 317 -3.93 -11.08 -10.94
N LYS A 318 -3.52 -12.34 -10.98
CA LYS A 318 -2.11 -12.73 -11.08
C LYS A 318 -1.47 -12.22 -12.37
N ASN A 319 -2.13 -12.41 -13.52
CA ASN A 319 -1.64 -11.96 -14.82
C ASN A 319 -1.54 -10.43 -14.87
N LEU A 320 -2.51 -9.71 -14.28
CA LEU A 320 -2.45 -8.25 -14.11
C LEU A 320 -1.23 -7.78 -13.30
N GLY A 321 -0.72 -8.63 -12.41
CA GLY A 321 0.49 -8.38 -11.64
C GLY A 321 1.79 -8.62 -12.40
N GLN A 322 1.74 -9.18 -13.61
CA GLN A 322 2.92 -9.52 -14.41
C GLN A 322 3.14 -8.49 -15.53
N ARG A 323 4.41 -8.20 -15.82
CA ARG A 323 4.79 -7.28 -16.91
C ARG A 323 5.00 -7.98 -18.26
N ALA A 324 5.34 -9.27 -18.25
CA ALA A 324 5.81 -10.00 -19.42
C ALA A 324 5.63 -11.53 -19.28
N ASP A 325 4.43 -11.99 -18.96
CA ASP A 325 4.07 -13.41 -18.89
C ASP A 325 3.42 -13.95 -20.19
N GLY A 326 3.04 -13.08 -21.12
CA GLY A 326 2.43 -13.42 -22.41
C GLY A 326 0.96 -13.81 -22.33
N ASN A 327 0.32 -13.71 -21.16
CA ASN A 327 -1.06 -14.11 -20.96
C ASN A 327 -2.03 -13.03 -21.42
N VAL A 328 -3.11 -13.43 -22.09
CA VAL A 328 -4.17 -12.50 -22.50
C VAL A 328 -5.07 -12.22 -21.30
N ILE A 329 -5.30 -10.93 -21.03
CA ILE A 329 -6.17 -10.46 -19.96
C ILE A 329 -7.55 -10.12 -20.54
N GLY A 330 -8.60 -10.67 -19.94
CA GLY A 330 -10.00 -10.38 -20.28
C GLY A 330 -10.48 -9.03 -19.71
N GLU A 331 -11.79 -8.80 -19.69
CA GLU A 331 -12.35 -7.67 -18.95
C GLU A 331 -12.32 -7.94 -17.43
N PHE A 332 -12.00 -6.91 -16.66
CA PHE A 332 -11.85 -6.94 -15.20
C PHE A 332 -12.20 -5.59 -14.57
#